data_AF-A0A2L2BPV8-F1
#
_entry.id   AF-A0A2L2BPV8-F1
#
_cell.length_a   1.000
_cell.length_b   1.000
_cell.length_c   1.000
_cell.angle_alpha   90.00
_cell.angle_beta   90.00
_cell.angle_gamma   90.00
#
_symmetry.space_group_name_H-M   'P 1'
#
loop_
_entity.id
_entity.type
_entity.pdbx_description
1 polymer ?
#
loop_
_entity_poly.entity_id
_entity_poly.type
_entity_poly.pdbx_seq_one_letter_code
_entity_poly.pdbx_strand_id
1 'polypeptide(L)'
;MSTMSTAGIVATMPRHVTTAEGLAITSFRLASNRRRFDTRENKWVDLDTNWFTVVAFRQLAQNTHDSIHKGDRVVVAGRVRVREWENDSSTGTAVEIEAESLGHDLLWGTTEYTKNTRLVEQLESEDDPEVA
;
A
#
# COMPACT_ATOMS: atom_id res chain seq x y z
N MET A 1 -4.86 -16.01 -8.87
CA MET A 1 -5.48 -15.12 -7.87
C MET A 1 -5.43 -13.71 -8.45
N SER A 2 -6.54 -12.95 -8.45
CA SER A 2 -6.56 -11.64 -9.12
C SER A 2 -5.92 -10.58 -8.22
N THR A 3 -4.75 -10.05 -8.61
CA THR A 3 -4.08 -8.90 -7.98
C THR A 3 -4.70 -7.61 -8.50
N MET A 4 -4.98 -6.64 -7.62
CA MET A 4 -5.36 -5.27 -7.98
C MET A 4 -4.17 -4.34 -7.79
N SER A 5 -3.94 -3.46 -8.75
CA SER A 5 -2.98 -2.36 -8.63
C SER A 5 -3.70 -1.01 -8.64
N THR A 6 -3.31 -0.11 -7.76
CA THR A 6 -3.85 1.26 -7.70
C THR A 6 -2.77 2.24 -7.26
N ALA A 7 -2.94 3.52 -7.59
CA ALA A 7 -2.06 4.59 -7.19
C ALA A 7 -2.86 5.71 -6.53
N GLY A 8 -2.27 6.38 -5.55
CA GLY A 8 -2.97 7.41 -4.79
C GLY A 8 -2.09 8.14 -3.78
N ILE A 9 -2.74 9.00 -3.01
CA ILE A 9 -2.10 9.79 -1.94
C ILE A 9 -2.32 9.10 -0.59
N VAL A 10 -1.24 8.98 0.19
CA VAL A 10 -1.28 8.50 1.57
C VAL A 10 -1.98 9.56 2.43
N ALA A 11 -3.24 9.33 2.76
CA ALA A 11 -4.12 10.31 3.41
C ALA A 11 -3.96 10.38 4.94
N THR A 12 -3.48 9.29 5.56
CA THR A 12 -3.21 9.22 7.00
C THR A 12 -1.75 8.87 7.24
N MET A 13 -1.19 9.29 8.37
CA MET A 13 0.12 8.82 8.81
C MET A 13 0.12 7.28 8.88
N PRO A 14 1.10 6.59 8.27
CA PRO A 14 1.20 5.14 8.38
C PRO A 14 1.37 4.70 9.82
N ARG A 15 0.45 3.87 10.29
CA ARG A 15 0.45 3.33 11.65
C ARG A 15 1.17 1.99 11.65
N HIS A 16 2.27 1.91 12.37
CA HIS A 16 3.02 0.69 12.57
C HIS A 16 2.66 0.01 13.91
N VAL A 17 2.46 -1.31 13.88
CA VAL A 17 2.25 -2.14 15.06
C VAL A 17 2.99 -3.45 14.88
N THR A 18 3.63 -3.91 15.95
CA THR A 18 4.13 -5.27 16.08
C THR A 18 3.19 -6.03 17.02
N THR A 19 2.65 -7.17 16.58
CA THR A 19 1.80 -8.02 17.43
C THR A 19 2.64 -8.69 18.53
N ALA A 20 1.97 -9.27 19.54
CA ALA A 20 2.66 -10.05 20.59
C ALA A 20 3.46 -11.23 20.03
N GLU A 21 3.07 -11.74 18.86
CA GLU A 21 3.74 -12.83 18.13
C GLU A 21 4.88 -12.33 17.23
N GLY A 22 5.19 -11.03 17.25
CA GLY A 22 6.27 -10.44 16.45
C GLY A 22 5.89 -10.09 15.01
N LEU A 23 4.62 -10.20 14.62
CA LEU A 23 4.18 -9.84 13.27
C LEU A 23 4.13 -8.31 13.12
N ALA A 24 5.00 -7.77 12.26
CA ALA A 24 4.97 -6.37 11.87
C ALA A 24 3.80 -6.09 10.90
N ILE A 25 3.05 -5.03 11.19
CA ILE A 25 1.89 -4.57 10.42
C ILE A 25 1.97 -3.06 10.28
N THR A 26 1.88 -2.56 9.05
CA THR A 26 1.78 -1.12 8.77
C THR A 26 0.52 -0.87 7.96
N SER A 27 -0.32 0.07 8.39
CA SER A 27 -1.53 0.43 7.65
C SER A 27 -1.74 1.93 7.52
N PHE A 28 -2.36 2.33 6.41
CA PHE A 28 -2.72 3.71 6.13
C PHE A 28 -3.92 3.80 5.20
N ARG A 29 -4.57 4.97 5.17
CA ARG A 29 -5.64 5.29 4.23
C ARG A 29 -5.04 5.83 2.93
N LEU A 30 -5.46 5.29 1.80
CA LEU A 30 -5.07 5.71 0.46
C LEU A 30 -6.25 6.37 -0.25
N ALA A 31 -6.03 7.59 -0.75
CA ALA A 31 -6.95 8.31 -1.62
C ALA A 31 -6.53 8.12 -3.08
N SER A 32 -7.27 7.29 -3.81
CA SER A 32 -7.08 7.06 -5.25
C SER A 32 -8.03 7.94 -6.05
N ASN A 33 -7.53 9.10 -6.48
CA ASN A 33 -8.29 10.02 -7.33
C ASN A 33 -8.34 9.47 -8.75
N ARG A 34 -9.56 9.33 -9.30
CA ARG A 34 -9.73 9.05 -10.72
C ARG A 34 -9.85 10.37 -11.46
N ARG A 35 -9.16 10.50 -12.60
CA ARG A 35 -9.35 11.62 -13.53
C ARG A 35 -9.91 11.06 -14.83
N ARG A 36 -10.88 11.73 -15.42
CA ARG A 36 -11.31 11.46 -16.80
C ARG A 36 -11.05 12.67 -17.66
N PHE A 37 -10.73 12.46 -18.92
CA PHE A 37 -10.70 13.54 -19.89
C PHE A 37 -12.14 13.90 -20.26
N ASP A 38 -12.53 15.15 -20.06
CA ASP A 38 -13.81 15.67 -20.54
C ASP A 38 -13.63 16.25 -21.94
N THR A 39 -14.25 15.60 -22.92
CA THR A 39 -14.15 15.98 -24.34
C THR A 39 -14.92 17.25 -24.69
N ARG A 40 -15.90 17.66 -23.87
CA ARG A 40 -16.65 18.91 -24.07
C ARG A 40 -15.86 20.11 -23.57
N GLU A 41 -15.22 19.95 -22.42
CA GLU A 41 -14.43 21.02 -21.79
C GLU A 41 -12.95 20.99 -22.17
N ASN A 42 -12.53 19.98 -22.96
CA ASN A 42 -11.17 19.75 -23.42
C ASN A 42 -10.13 19.78 -22.29
N LYS A 43 -10.48 19.23 -21.12
CA LYS A 43 -9.63 19.20 -19.93
C LYS A 43 -9.83 17.93 -19.12
N TRP A 44 -8.84 17.60 -18.28
CA TRP A 44 -8.97 16.56 -17.28
C TRP A 44 -9.81 17.05 -16.11
N VAL A 45 -10.88 16.32 -15.79
CA VAL A 45 -11.73 16.56 -14.63
C VAL A 45 -11.52 15.46 -13.60
N ASP A 46 -11.49 15.86 -12.34
CA ASP A 46 -11.41 14.93 -11.23
C ASP A 46 -12.79 14.30 -11.00
N LEU A 47 -12.79 12.99 -10.77
CA LEU A 47 -13.96 12.20 -10.39
C LEU A 47 -13.93 11.91 -8.89
N ASP A 48 -14.92 11.15 -8.43
CA ASP A 48 -14.97 10.65 -7.06
C ASP A 48 -13.68 9.93 -6.65
N THR A 49 -13.30 10.17 -5.40
CA THR A 49 -12.13 9.54 -4.79
C THR A 49 -12.47 8.14 -4.33
N ASN A 50 -11.71 7.15 -4.78
CA ASN A 50 -11.79 5.81 -4.22
C ASN A 50 -10.90 5.74 -3.00
N TRP A 51 -11.44 5.22 -1.89
CA TRP A 51 -10.73 5.19 -0.63
C TRP A 51 -10.42 3.76 -0.20
N PHE A 52 -9.14 3.46 -0.03
CA PHE A 52 -8.65 2.14 0.35
C PHE A 52 -7.91 2.18 1.69
N THR A 53 -8.01 1.13 2.47
CA THR A 53 -7.09 0.90 3.58
C THR A 53 -6.02 -0.04 3.08
N VAL A 54 -4.78 0.44 3.01
CA VAL A 54 -3.64 -0.39 2.64
C VAL A 54 -3.07 -1.01 3.90
N VAL A 55 -2.80 -2.31 3.86
CA VAL A 55 -2.18 -3.06 4.95
C VAL A 55 -0.99 -3.82 4.40
N ALA A 56 0.20 -3.53 4.93
CA ALA A 56 1.43 -4.23 4.66
C ALA A 56 1.80 -5.11 5.86
N PHE A 57 2.42 -6.26 5.59
CA PHE A 57 2.85 -7.23 6.61
C PHE A 57 4.34 -7.50 6.54
N ARG A 58 4.91 -8.02 7.63
CA ARG A 58 6.31 -8.49 7.73
C ARG A 58 7.31 -7.42 7.28
N GLN A 59 8.31 -7.79 6.48
CA GLN A 59 9.33 -6.86 6.02
C GLN A 59 8.76 -5.69 5.20
N LEU A 60 7.69 -5.92 4.41
CA LEU A 60 7.03 -4.84 3.68
C LEU A 60 6.42 -3.83 4.66
N ALA A 61 5.87 -4.27 5.79
CA ALA A 61 5.37 -3.37 6.84
C ALA A 61 6.47 -2.46 7.38
N GLN A 62 7.61 -3.04 7.75
CA GLN A 62 8.75 -2.27 8.28
C GLN A 62 9.25 -1.25 7.26
N ASN A 63 9.53 -1.71 6.03
CA ASN A 63 9.99 -0.81 4.96
C ASN A 63 8.98 0.29 4.66
N THR A 64 7.68 -0.02 4.70
CA THR A 64 6.61 0.97 4.50
C THR A 64 6.63 2.02 5.60
N HIS A 65 6.78 1.61 6.86
CA HIS A 65 6.83 2.54 7.99
C HIS A 65 8.04 3.49 7.88
N ASP A 66 9.18 2.96 7.45
CA ASP A 66 10.42 3.72 7.36
C ASP A 66 10.48 4.62 6.11
N SER A 67 9.76 4.26 5.03
CA SER A 67 9.88 4.92 3.72
C SER A 67 8.71 5.84 3.36
N ILE A 68 7.50 5.54 3.83
CA ILE A 68 6.27 6.17 3.34
C ILE A 68 5.67 7.08 4.42
N HIS A 69 5.27 8.28 4.01
CA HIS A 69 4.70 9.31 4.88
C HIS A 69 3.34 9.80 4.38
N LYS A 70 2.60 10.48 5.26
CA LYS A 70 1.36 11.16 4.87
C LYS A 70 1.66 12.22 3.81
N GLY A 71 0.88 12.22 2.74
CA GLY A 71 1.04 13.13 1.60
C GLY A 71 1.79 12.51 0.43
N ASP A 72 2.55 11.45 0.66
CA ASP A 72 3.29 10.78 -0.40
C ASP A 72 2.34 10.16 -1.42
N ARG A 73 2.76 10.17 -2.68
CA ARG A 73 2.07 9.45 -3.73
C ARG A 73 2.72 8.10 -3.93
N VAL A 74 1.91 7.06 -3.90
CA VAL A 74 2.36 5.67 -3.94
C VAL A 74 1.60 4.85 -4.95
N VAL A 75 2.25 3.83 -5.48
CA VAL A 75 1.63 2.73 -6.22
C VAL A 75 1.62 1.50 -5.33
N VAL A 76 0.48 0.84 -5.22
CA VAL A 76 0.34 -0.41 -4.48
C VAL A 76 -0.21 -1.50 -5.39
N ALA A 77 0.28 -2.72 -5.23
CA ALA A 77 -0.32 -3.92 -5.81
C ALA A 77 -0.55 -4.96 -4.71
N GLY A 78 -1.68 -5.64 -4.76
CA GLY A 78 -1.97 -6.69 -3.80
C GLY A 78 -3.38 -7.25 -3.90
N ARG A 79 -3.82 -7.87 -2.81
CA ARG A 79 -5.12 -8.57 -2.74
C ARG A 79 -6.17 -7.65 -2.15
N VAL A 80 -7.32 -7.60 -2.81
CA VAL A 80 -8.47 -6.80 -2.34
C VAL A 80 -9.32 -7.62 -1.40
N ARG A 81 -9.72 -7.00 -0.29
CA ARG A 81 -10.73 -7.53 0.61
C ARG A 81 -11.80 -6.47 0.80
N VAL A 82 -13.06 -6.87 0.71
CA VAL A 82 -14.20 -6.01 1.02
C VAL A 82 -14.73 -6.48 2.37
N ARG A 83 -14.76 -5.56 3.34
CA ARG A 83 -15.16 -5.81 4.71
C ARG A 83 -16.35 -4.93 5.06
N GLU A 84 -17.38 -5.53 5.62
CA GLU A 84 -18.42 -4.76 6.32
C GLU A 84 -17.90 -4.36 7.70
N TRP A 85 -18.21 -3.16 8.14
CA TRP A 85 -17.89 -2.69 9.47
C TRP A 85 -19.12 -2.03 10.10
N GLU A 86 -19.19 -2.11 11.41
CA GLU A 86 -20.22 -1.50 12.23
C GLU A 86 -19.54 -0.83 13.42
N ASN A 87 -20.01 0.35 13.78
CA ASN A 87 -19.75 1.00 15.05
C ASN A 87 -21.09 1.42 15.68
N ASP A 88 -21.06 1.92 16.91
CA ASP A 88 -22.26 2.27 17.69
C ASP A 88 -23.24 3.24 16.98
N SER A 89 -22.81 3.90 15.89
CA SER A 89 -23.59 4.92 15.18
C SER A 89 -23.80 4.66 13.68
N SER A 90 -23.09 3.70 13.08
CA SER A 90 -23.07 3.52 11.62
C SER A 90 -22.53 2.17 11.18
N THR A 91 -23.05 1.67 10.07
CA THR A 91 -22.52 0.54 9.31
C THR A 91 -21.97 1.02 7.97
N GLY A 92 -21.04 0.28 7.38
CA GLY A 92 -20.51 0.60 6.07
C GLY A 92 -19.64 -0.49 5.47
N THR A 93 -19.21 -0.25 4.24
CA THR A 93 -18.26 -1.11 3.53
C THR A 93 -16.89 -0.44 3.48
N ALA A 94 -15.86 -1.16 3.90
CA ALA A 94 -14.46 -0.78 3.75
C ALA A 94 -13.82 -1.67 2.68
N VAL A 95 -13.05 -1.05 1.78
CA VAL A 95 -12.19 -1.77 0.85
C VAL A 95 -10.76 -1.72 1.38
N GLU A 96 -10.17 -2.89 1.56
CA GLU A 96 -8.80 -3.09 2.02
C GLU A 96 -7.95 -3.68 0.91
N ILE A 97 -6.68 -3.27 0.87
CA ILE A 97 -5.67 -3.83 0.01
C ILE A 97 -4.59 -4.41 0.92
N GLU A 98 -4.49 -5.72 0.94
CA GLU A 98 -3.33 -6.41 1.51
C GLU A 98 -2.19 -6.31 0.49
N ALA A 99 -1.22 -5.45 0.79
CA ALA A 99 -0.14 -5.11 -0.12
C ALA A 99 0.84 -6.29 -0.28
N GLU A 100 1.13 -6.62 -1.53
CA GLU A 100 2.21 -7.52 -1.95
C GLU A 100 3.42 -6.72 -2.43
N SER A 101 3.18 -5.53 -3.01
CA SER A 101 4.21 -4.54 -3.32
C SER A 101 3.69 -3.11 -3.13
N LEU A 102 4.59 -2.22 -2.74
CA LEU A 102 4.32 -0.80 -2.48
C LEU A 102 5.58 0.01 -2.78
N GLY A 103 5.44 1.18 -3.39
CA GLY A 103 6.53 2.11 -3.59
C GLY A 103 6.06 3.51 -3.98
N HIS A 104 6.99 4.46 -3.96
CA HIS A 104 6.74 5.83 -4.40
C HIS A 104 6.34 5.88 -5.88
N ASP A 105 5.33 6.69 -6.20
CA ASP A 105 4.93 7.02 -7.56
C ASP A 105 5.90 8.07 -8.12
N LEU A 106 6.90 7.61 -8.89
CA LEU A 106 7.98 8.46 -9.39
C LEU A 106 7.54 9.47 -10.46
N LEU A 107 6.28 9.40 -10.95
CA LEU A 107 5.73 10.49 -11.75
C LEU A 107 5.63 11.80 -10.95
N TRP A 108 5.56 11.72 -9.62
CA TRP A 108 5.30 12.85 -8.73
C TRP A 108 6.45 13.15 -7.76
N GLY A 109 7.60 12.49 -7.92
CA GLY A 109 8.76 12.72 -7.07
C GLY A 109 9.90 11.74 -7.33
N THR A 110 10.97 11.88 -6.55
CA THR A 110 12.15 11.01 -6.60
C THR A 110 12.38 10.35 -5.24
N THR A 111 12.95 9.16 -5.22
CA THR A 111 13.33 8.42 -4.00
C THR A 111 14.73 7.84 -4.17
N GLU A 112 15.46 7.67 -3.08
CA GLU A 112 16.68 6.85 -3.05
C GLU A 112 16.32 5.45 -2.55
N TYR A 113 16.87 4.42 -3.21
CA TYR A 113 16.63 3.02 -2.86
C TYR A 113 17.85 2.45 -2.12
N THR A 114 17.61 1.93 -0.92
CA THR A 114 18.59 1.13 -0.17
C THR A 114 18.14 -0.33 -0.15
N LYS A 115 18.98 -1.22 -0.67
CA LYS A 115 18.70 -2.66 -0.69
C LYS A 115 18.79 -3.23 0.73
N ASN A 116 17.85 -4.07 1.12
CA ASN A 116 17.95 -4.86 2.35
C ASN A 116 18.85 -6.07 2.10
N THR A 117 20.16 -5.90 2.27
CA THR A 117 21.17 -6.93 1.99
C THR A 117 20.91 -8.21 2.77
N ARG A 118 20.60 -8.10 4.06
CA ARG A 118 20.35 -9.26 4.94
C ARG A 118 19.16 -10.10 4.47
N LEU A 119 18.06 -9.46 4.08
CA LEU A 119 16.89 -10.18 3.58
C LEU A 119 17.21 -10.93 2.29
N VAL A 120 17.99 -10.31 1.40
CA VAL A 120 18.35 -10.92 0.12
C VAL A 120 19.24 -12.14 0.32
N GLU A 121 20.26 -12.04 1.18
CA GLU A 121 21.14 -13.17 1.52
C GLU A 121 20.34 -14.34 2.10
N GLN A 122 19.35 -14.07 2.96
CA GLN A 122 18.48 -15.11 3.53
C GLN A 122 17.65 -15.81 2.45
N LEU A 123 17.02 -15.06 1.55
CA LEU A 123 16.20 -15.63 0.46
C LEU A 123 17.06 -16.43 -0.53
N GLU A 124 18.26 -15.93 -0.87
CA GLU A 124 19.19 -16.64 -1.75
C GLU A 124 19.70 -17.95 -1.12
N SER A 125 19.85 -18.01 0.22
CA SER A 125 20.25 -19.23 0.92
C SER A 125 19.14 -20.28 1.04
N GLU A 126 17.87 -19.87 1.05
CA GLU A 126 16.72 -20.79 1.10
C GLU A 126 16.46 -21.48 -0.26
N ASP A 127 16.85 -20.83 -1.37
CA ASP A 127 16.69 -21.35 -2.73
C ASP A 127 17.86 -22.25 -3.19
N ASP A 128 18.89 -22.47 -2.36
CA ASP A 128 20.03 -23.35 -2.67
C ASP A 128 19.81 -24.78 -2.12
N PRO A 129 19.51 -25.78 -2.97
CA PRO A 129 19.21 -27.14 -2.53
C PRO A 129 20.42 -27.90 -1.96
N GLU A 130 21.64 -27.35 -2.04
CA GLU A 130 22.86 -27.96 -1.49
C GLU A 130 23.15 -27.52 -0.04
N VAL A 131 22.40 -26.55 0.50
CA VAL A 131 22.63 -25.93 1.82
C VAL A 131 21.49 -26.19 2.82
N ALA A 132 20.45 -26.95 2.43
CA ALA A 132 19.31 -27.33 3.27
C ALA A 132 19.50 -28.66 4.04
#